data_AF-A0ABD5DXZ8-F1
#
_entry.id   AF-A0ABD5DXZ8-F1
#
_cell.length_a   1.000
_cell.length_b   1.000
_cell.length_c   1.000
_cell.angle_alpha   90.00
_cell.angle_beta   90.00
_cell.angle_gamma   90.00
#
_symmetry.space_group_name_H-M   'P 1'
#
loop_
_entity.id
_entity.type
_entity.pdbx_description
1 polymer ?
#
loop_
_entity_poly.entity_id
_entity_poly.type
_entity_poly.pdbx_seq_one_letter_code
_entity_poly.pdbx_strand_id
1 'polypeptide(L)'
;GKESVEAHKERLLAQMSRLQLVCWPWAGPVALEERGPDMTQYHVIHNWLWLGAVESLDQAAELTRLPAGFDQDGYKILCKP
;
A
#
# COMPACT_ATOMS: atom_id res chain seq x y z
N GLY A 1 -1.99 -33.67 -21.58
CA GLY A 1 -2.31 -32.25 -21.75
C GLY A 1 -2.85 -32.05 -23.15
N LYS A 2 -3.96 -31.33 -23.31
CA LYS A 2 -4.56 -31.04 -24.62
C LYS A 2 -4.28 -29.60 -25.10
N GLU A 3 -3.74 -28.74 -24.23
CA GLU A 3 -3.30 -27.38 -24.55
C GLU A 3 -1.80 -27.36 -24.83
N SER A 4 -1.33 -26.42 -25.67
CA SER A 4 0.09 -26.15 -25.85
C SER A 4 0.67 -25.47 -24.60
N VAL A 5 1.99 -25.52 -24.47
CA VAL A 5 2.70 -24.90 -23.34
C VAL A 5 2.50 -23.38 -23.35
N GLU A 6 2.46 -22.78 -24.53
CA GLU A 6 2.25 -21.35 -24.73
C GLU A 6 0.84 -20.94 -24.31
N ALA A 7 -0.18 -21.68 -24.75
CA ALA A 7 -1.58 -21.43 -24.37
C ALA A 7 -1.79 -21.61 -22.85
N HIS A 8 -1.14 -22.61 -22.25
CA HIS A 8 -1.13 -22.80 -20.81
C HIS A 8 -0.48 -21.61 -20.09
N LYS A 9 0.68 -21.16 -20.56
CA LYS A 9 1.42 -20.04 -19.97
C LYS A 9 0.66 -18.72 -20.06
N GLU A 10 0.05 -18.42 -21.21
CA GLU A 10 -0.78 -17.22 -21.37
C GLU A 10 -1.98 -17.24 -20.43
N ARG A 11 -2.68 -18.37 -20.35
CA ARG A 11 -3.81 -18.54 -19.42
C ARG A 11 -3.37 -18.36 -17.97
N LEU A 12 -2.23 -18.94 -17.59
CA LEU A 12 -1.65 -18.80 -16.26
C LEU A 12 -1.35 -17.33 -15.94
N LEU A 13 -0.62 -16.64 -16.82
CA LEU A 13 -0.28 -15.23 -16.64
C LEU A 13 -1.53 -14.35 -16.54
N ALA A 14 -2.51 -14.56 -17.41
CA ALA A 14 -3.76 -13.80 -17.40
C ALA A 14 -4.53 -13.94 -16.06
N GLN A 15 -4.51 -15.13 -15.45
CA GLN A 15 -5.14 -15.33 -14.14
C GLN A 15 -4.30 -14.77 -13.00
N MET A 16 -2.97 -14.96 -13.03
CA MET A 16 -2.09 -14.44 -11.97
C MET A 16 -2.05 -12.90 -11.93
N SER A 17 -2.13 -12.22 -13.07
CA SER A 17 -2.16 -10.74 -13.11
C SER A 17 -3.33 -10.15 -12.34
N ARG A 18 -4.46 -10.88 -12.21
CA ARG A 18 -5.62 -10.44 -11.42
C ARG A 18 -5.40 -10.54 -9.91
N LEU A 19 -4.41 -11.33 -9.50
CA LEU A 19 -4.08 -11.60 -8.09
C LEU A 19 -2.85 -10.81 -7.63
N GLN A 20 -2.25 -9.99 -8.51
CA GLN A 20 -1.11 -9.17 -8.14
C GLN A 20 -1.50 -8.16 -7.06
N LEU A 21 -0.78 -8.21 -5.94
CA LEU A 21 -0.84 -7.17 -4.94
C LEU A 21 0.06 -6.01 -5.37
N VAL A 22 -0.46 -4.80 -5.22
CA VAL A 22 0.34 -3.60 -5.38
C VAL A 22 1.02 -3.36 -4.04
N CYS A 23 2.30 -3.75 -3.96
CA CYS A 23 3.12 -3.43 -2.80
C CYS A 23 3.27 -1.93 -2.66
N TRP A 24 3.46 -1.44 -1.43
CA TRP A 24 3.79 -0.04 -1.17
C TRP A 24 4.95 0.44 -2.06
N PRO A 25 4.72 1.38 -2.99
CA PRO A 25 5.70 1.71 -4.04
C PRO A 25 6.78 2.71 -3.59
N TRP A 26 6.66 3.28 -2.39
CA TRP A 26 7.57 4.30 -1.87
C TRP A 26 8.56 3.72 -0.87
N ALA A 27 9.76 4.29 -0.80
CA ALA A 27 10.83 3.79 0.10
C ALA A 27 10.57 4.07 1.60
N GLY A 28 9.51 4.80 1.93
CA GLY A 28 9.17 5.17 3.30
C GLY A 28 7.78 5.80 3.40
N PRO A 29 7.48 6.47 4.53
CA PRO A 29 6.22 7.16 4.74
C PRO A 29 5.99 8.26 3.71
N VAL A 30 4.73 8.43 3.29
CA VAL A 30 4.28 9.49 2.38
C VAL A 30 3.28 10.36 3.11
N ALA A 31 3.41 11.67 2.96
CA ALA A 31 2.43 12.64 3.42
C ALA A 31 1.50 13.04 2.26
N LEU A 32 0.21 12.86 2.43
CA LEU A 32 -0.82 13.34 1.52
C LEU A 32 -1.31 14.70 2.01
N GLU A 33 -1.08 15.74 1.22
CA GLU A 33 -1.59 17.08 1.50
C GLU A 33 -3.06 17.19 1.07
N GLU A 34 -3.92 17.48 2.03
CA GLU A 34 -5.31 17.83 1.83
C GLU A 34 -5.50 19.31 2.15
N ARG A 35 -5.87 20.10 1.15
CA ARG A 35 -6.09 21.55 1.29
C ARG A 35 -7.57 21.89 1.13
N GLY A 36 -8.17 22.35 2.21
CA GLY A 36 -9.50 22.95 2.24
C GLY A 36 -9.47 24.48 2.24
N PRO A 37 -10.65 25.14 2.23
CA PRO A 37 -10.76 26.59 2.28
C PRO A 37 -10.17 27.21 3.55
N ASP A 38 -10.31 26.52 4.68
CA ASP A 38 -9.98 27.05 6.01
C ASP A 38 -8.75 26.36 6.64
N MET A 39 -8.31 25.22 6.11
CA MET A 39 -7.26 24.41 6.71
C MET A 39 -6.50 23.55 5.70
N THR A 40 -5.24 23.26 6.02
CA THR A 40 -4.42 22.26 5.31
C THR A 40 -4.03 21.17 6.31
N GLN A 41 -4.18 19.91 5.91
CA GLN A 41 -3.75 18.76 6.70
C GLN A 41 -2.85 17.85 5.87
N TYR A 42 -1.90 17.22 6.55
CA TYR A 42 -0.99 16.24 5.99
C TYR A 42 -1.29 14.88 6.62
N HIS A 43 -1.84 13.97 5.83
CA HIS A 43 -2.10 12.60 6.25
C HIS A 43 -0.87 11.74 6.00
N VAL A 44 -0.30 11.16 7.06
CA VAL A 44 0.90 10.33 6.96
C VAL A 44 0.47 8.88 6.75
N ILE A 45 0.95 8.27 5.67
CA ILE A 45 0.66 6.89 5.30
C ILE A 45 1.99 6.15 5.11
N HIS A 46 2.10 4.94 5.67
CA HIS A 46 3.27 4.09 5.48
C HIS A 46 2.85 2.63 5.33
N ASN A 47 3.33 1.93 4.30
CA ASN A 47 2.93 0.55 4.01
C ASN A 47 1.40 0.36 4.00
N TRP A 48 0.70 1.30 3.34
CA TRP A 48 -0.76 1.39 3.28
C TRP A 48 -1.48 1.62 4.62
N LEU A 49 -0.76 1.71 5.73
CA LEU A 49 -1.28 2.06 7.05
C LEU A 49 -1.35 3.58 7.21
N TRP A 50 -2.54 4.10 7.51
CA TRP A 50 -2.71 5.49 7.93
C TRP A 50 -2.21 5.64 9.38
N LEU A 51 -1.20 6.51 9.56
CA LEU A 51 -0.56 6.76 10.85
C LEU A 51 -1.20 7.94 11.60
N GLY A 52 -1.87 8.85 10.88
CA GLY A 52 -2.54 10.01 11.44
C GLY A 52 -2.46 11.23 10.51
N ALA A 53 -2.95 12.36 11.00
CA ALA A 53 -2.91 13.64 10.29
C ALA A 53 -2.24 14.72 11.15
N VAL A 54 -1.49 15.62 10.52
CA VAL A 54 -0.83 16.77 11.15
C VAL A 54 -1.07 18.04 10.35
N GLU A 55 -0.99 19.20 11.01
CA GLU A 55 -1.18 20.51 10.35
C GLU A 55 0.12 21.02 9.69
N SER A 56 1.28 20.49 10.10
CA SER A 56 2.59 20.81 9.53
C SER A 56 3.42 19.55 9.35
N LEU A 57 4.20 19.49 8.26
CA LEU A 57 5.12 18.39 7.98
C LEU A 57 6.17 18.18 9.07
N ASP A 58 6.55 19.22 9.81
CA ASP A 58 7.52 19.10 10.92
C ASP A 58 6.98 18.20 12.04
N GLN A 59 5.66 18.11 12.21
CA GLN A 59 5.01 17.26 13.20
C GLN A 59 4.89 15.80 12.72
N ALA A 60 5.10 15.52 11.43
CA ALA A 60 4.97 14.17 10.87
C ALA A 60 6.00 13.19 11.44
N ALA A 61 7.15 13.69 11.92
CA ALA A 61 8.17 12.89 12.59
C ALA A 61 7.63 12.16 13.85
N GLU A 62 6.61 12.72 14.51
CA GLU A 62 6.00 12.11 15.69
C GLU A 62 5.13 10.89 15.31
N LEU A 63 4.47 10.94 14.15
CA LEU A 63 3.62 9.86 13.64
C LEU A 63 4.40 8.69 13.04
N THR A 64 5.65 8.91 12.64
CA THR A 64 6.47 7.88 11.95
C THR A 64 7.10 6.86 12.89
N ARG A 65 6.85 6.94 14.21
CA ARG A 65 7.14 5.84 15.16
C ARG A 65 6.14 4.71 14.95
N LEU A 66 6.43 3.86 13.97
CA LEU A 66 5.68 2.62 13.77
C LEU A 66 5.72 1.74 15.03
N PRO A 67 4.59 1.14 15.45
CA PRO A 67 4.66 -0.12 16.16
C PRO A 67 5.33 -1.14 15.23
N ALA A 68 6.33 -1.86 15.74
CA ALA A 68 7.10 -2.79 14.92
C ALA A 68 6.19 -3.84 14.25
N GLY A 69 6.29 -3.97 12.93
CA GLY A 69 5.98 -5.23 12.22
C GLY A 69 4.60 -5.38 11.56
N PHE A 70 3.79 -4.33 11.40
CA PHE A 70 2.56 -4.45 10.59
C PHE A 70 2.82 -4.17 9.10
N ASP A 71 2.67 -5.20 8.28
CA ASP A 71 2.64 -5.11 6.82
C ASP A 71 1.23 -5.46 6.33
N GLN A 72 0.50 -4.46 5.83
CA GLN A 72 -0.85 -4.67 5.32
C GLN A 72 -0.86 -5.56 4.08
N ASP A 73 0.21 -5.58 3.29
CA ASP A 73 0.28 -6.40 2.09
C ASP A 73 0.46 -7.88 2.47
N GLY A 74 1.32 -8.18 3.44
CA GLY A 74 1.39 -9.48 4.10
C GLY A 74 0.06 -9.91 4.72
N TYR A 75 -0.67 -9.00 5.39
CA TYR A 75 -2.01 -9.30 5.92
C TYR A 75 -3.02 -9.67 4.82
N LYS A 76 -3.00 -8.96 3.67
CA LYS A 76 -3.87 -9.29 2.52
C LYS A 76 -3.55 -10.67 1.92
N ILE A 77 -2.30 -11.14 2.02
CA ILE A 77 -1.90 -12.49 1.60
C ILE A 77 -2.40 -13.54 2.60
N LEU A 78 -2.26 -13.28 3.90
CA LEU A 78 -2.53 -14.26 4.95
C LEU A 78 -4.01 -14.38 5.34
N CYS A 79 -4.78 -13.30 5.21
CA CYS A 79 -6.16 -13.22 5.72
C CYS A 79 -7.22 -13.18 4.61
N LYS A 80 -6.84 -13.38 3.34
CA LYS A 80 -7.83 -13.64 2.28
C LYS A 80 -8.12 -15.16 2.19
N PRO A 81 -9.41 -15.58 2.28
CA PRO A 81 -9.84 -16.96 2.04
C PRO A 81 -9.83 -17.33 0.56
#